data_AF-A0A0C2XNX1-F1
#
_entry.id   AF-A0A0C2XNX1-F1
#
_cell.length_a   1.000
_cell.length_b   1.000
_cell.length_c   1.000
_cell.angle_alpha   90.00
_cell.angle_beta   90.00
_cell.angle_gamma   90.00
#
_symmetry.space_group_name_H-M   'P 1'
#
loop_
_entity.id
_entity.type
_entity.pdbx_description
1 polymer ?
#
loop_
_entity_poly.entity_id
_entity_poly.type
_entity_poly.pdbx_seq_one_letter_code
_entity_poly.pdbx_strand_id
1 'polypeptide(L)'
;MADDFDIESLVHVEQTFYDTGYQDGFAHGRIHGLIEGRALGREKGFEMWEELGYYEGFALMWDAIYKQQSRPDSRALNHIKHLLDLISQFPRVNPSASDTSSDLDIPKLFRQIRSRYKALCATLGVRPSLRAS
;
A
#
# COMPACT_ATOMS: atom_id res chain seq x y z
N MET A 1 40.49 45.07 31.09
CA MET A 1 40.39 44.89 29.63
C MET A 1 38.93 44.61 29.38
N ALA A 2 38.20 45.59 28.84
CA ALA A 2 36.80 45.42 28.53
C ALA A 2 36.70 44.41 27.39
N ASP A 3 35.92 43.35 27.60
CA ASP A 3 35.52 42.45 26.51
C ASP A 3 34.87 43.32 25.43
N ASP A 4 35.48 43.35 24.24
CA ASP A 4 34.97 44.10 23.10
C ASP A 4 33.70 43.38 22.63
N PHE A 5 32.55 43.90 23.06
CA PHE A 5 31.25 43.32 22.77
C PHE A 5 30.92 43.60 21.29
N ASP A 6 31.03 42.56 20.46
CA ASP A 6 30.79 42.64 19.02
C ASP A 6 29.28 42.83 18.73
N ILE A 7 28.89 44.08 18.48
CA ILE A 7 27.52 44.46 18.12
C ILE A 7 27.13 43.96 16.72
N GLU A 8 28.08 43.61 15.83
CA GLU A 8 27.74 43.05 14.52
C GLU A 8 27.11 41.66 14.64
N SER A 9 27.51 40.88 15.66
CA SER A 9 26.90 39.57 15.96
C SER A 9 25.39 39.65 16.30
N LEU A 10 24.93 40.78 16.83
CA LEU A 10 23.51 41.03 17.14
C LEU A 10 22.66 41.29 15.89
N VAL A 11 23.27 41.73 14.78
CA VAL A 11 22.55 42.03 13.54
C VAL A 11 22.05 40.75 12.86
N HIS A 12 22.77 39.63 13.05
CA HIS A 12 22.48 38.34 12.44
C HIS A 12 21.90 37.31 13.41
N VAL A 13 21.60 37.70 14.64
CA VAL A 13 21.15 36.79 15.69
C VAL A 13 19.83 36.08 15.34
N GLU A 14 18.87 36.81 14.79
CA GLU A 14 17.57 36.26 14.37
C GLU A 14 17.73 35.23 13.25
N GLN A 15 18.50 35.60 12.21
CA GLN A 15 18.78 34.70 11.08
C GLN A 15 19.52 33.44 11.54
N THR A 16 20.48 33.58 12.46
CA THR A 16 21.25 32.45 13.01
C THR A 16 20.33 31.49 13.78
N PHE A 17 19.43 32.00 14.62
CA PHE A 17 18.47 31.16 15.34
C PHE A 17 17.45 30.53 14.39
N TYR A 18 16.99 31.25 13.37
CA TYR A 18 16.11 30.71 12.34
C TYR A 18 16.79 29.56 11.58
N ASP A 19 17.99 29.77 11.07
CA ASP A 19 18.73 28.75 10.30
C ASP A 19 19.04 27.54 11.16
N THR A 20 19.42 27.76 12.42
CA THR A 20 19.66 26.67 13.39
C THR A 20 18.38 25.87 13.63
N GLY A 21 17.27 26.54 13.92
CA GLY A 21 15.98 25.88 14.16
C GLY A 21 15.44 25.17 12.91
N TYR A 22 15.63 25.74 11.73
CA TYR A 22 15.27 25.12 10.46
C TYR A 22 16.10 23.87 10.20
N GLN A 23 17.43 23.94 10.35
CA GLN A 23 18.32 22.79 10.13
C GLN A 23 18.02 21.65 11.10
N ASP A 24 17.82 21.97 12.38
CA ASP A 24 17.46 20.97 13.39
C ASP A 24 16.08 20.36 13.12
N GLY A 25 15.07 21.20 12.88
CA GLY A 25 13.71 20.76 12.55
C GLY A 25 13.65 19.92 11.26
N PHE A 26 14.42 20.28 10.24
CA PHE A 26 14.51 19.52 8.99
C PHE A 26 15.22 18.18 9.19
N ALA A 27 16.35 18.17 9.92
CA ALA A 27 17.09 16.94 10.21
C ALA A 27 16.23 15.97 11.02
N HIS A 28 15.55 16.46 12.04
CA HIS A 28 14.63 15.70 12.88
C HIS A 28 13.43 15.20 12.07
N GLY A 29 12.77 16.10 11.32
CA GLY A 29 11.61 15.77 10.48
C GLY A 29 11.93 14.73 9.40
N ARG A 30 13.15 14.78 8.82
CA ARG A 30 13.60 13.77 7.85
C ARG A 30 13.70 12.38 8.47
N ILE A 31 14.26 12.28 9.68
CA ILE A 31 14.40 10.99 10.39
C ILE A 31 13.01 10.45 10.79
N HIS A 32 12.18 11.30 11.39
CA HIS A 32 10.84 10.91 11.82
C HIS A 32 9.94 10.54 10.64
N GLY A 33 9.96 11.33 9.56
CA GLY A 33 9.19 11.03 8.35
C GLY A 33 9.61 9.70 7.70
N LEU A 34 10.90 9.34 7.75
CA LEU A 34 11.35 8.03 7.26
C LEU A 34 10.84 6.88 8.12
N ILE A 35 10.86 7.03 9.45
CA ILE A 35 10.40 6.00 10.38
C ILE A 35 8.88 5.82 10.26
N GLU A 36 8.14 6.92 10.30
CA GLU A 36 6.69 6.93 10.19
C GLU A 36 6.24 6.39 8.84
N GLY A 37 6.85 6.85 7.74
CA GLY A 37 6.53 6.36 6.40
C GLY A 37 6.76 4.86 6.24
N ARG A 38 7.82 4.31 6.85
CA ARG A 38 8.07 2.85 6.88
C ARG A 38 7.05 2.10 7.74
N ALA A 39 6.66 2.66 8.88
CA ALA A 39 5.65 2.05 9.74
C ALA A 39 4.28 2.01 9.03
N LEU A 40 3.84 3.15 8.50
CA LEU A 40 2.59 3.30 7.76
C LEU A 40 2.56 2.40 6.51
N GLY A 41 3.65 2.37 5.74
CA GLY A 41 3.74 1.50 4.56
C GLY A 41 3.59 0.01 4.89
N ARG A 42 4.14 -0.44 6.03
CA ARG A 42 3.95 -1.83 6.50
C ARG A 42 2.52 -2.11 6.92
N GLU A 43 1.92 -1.21 7.68
CA GLU A 43 0.53 -1.32 8.14
C GLU A 43 -0.44 -1.39 6.95
N LYS A 44 -0.33 -0.43 6.02
CA LYS A 44 -1.18 -0.40 4.83
C LYS A 44 -0.92 -1.55 3.87
N GLY A 45 0.34 -1.96 3.72
CA GLY A 45 0.69 -3.15 2.96
C GLY A 45 0.03 -4.42 3.54
N PHE A 46 0.03 -4.55 4.88
CA PHE A 46 -0.62 -5.67 5.56
C PHE A 46 -2.14 -5.66 5.36
N GLU A 47 -2.81 -4.53 5.59
CA GLU A 47 -4.26 -4.39 5.37
C GLU A 47 -4.66 -4.82 3.95
N MET A 48 -3.90 -4.38 2.94
CA MET A 48 -4.16 -4.75 1.56
C MET A 48 -3.96 -6.24 1.31
N TRP A 49 -2.86 -6.83 1.79
CA TRP A 49 -2.55 -8.23 1.57
C TRP A 49 -3.46 -9.20 2.33
N GLU A 50 -3.96 -8.81 3.51
CA GLU A 50 -4.97 -9.57 4.24
C GLU A 50 -6.24 -9.72 3.38
N GLU A 51 -6.70 -8.63 2.79
CA GLU A 51 -7.88 -8.64 1.92
C GLU A 51 -7.64 -9.46 0.64
N LEU A 52 -6.47 -9.30 0.00
CA LEU A 52 -6.10 -10.09 -1.18
C LEU A 52 -6.02 -11.59 -0.88
N GLY A 53 -5.39 -11.96 0.24
CA GLY A 53 -5.26 -13.36 0.65
C GLY A 53 -6.62 -14.00 0.92
N TYR A 54 -7.56 -13.24 1.49
CA TYR A 54 -8.94 -13.70 1.64
C TYR A 54 -9.61 -13.96 0.27
N TYR A 55 -9.48 -13.04 -0.70
CA TYR A 55 -10.03 -13.23 -2.04
C TYR A 55 -9.40 -14.39 -2.79
N GLU A 56 -8.09 -14.58 -2.65
CA GLU A 56 -7.35 -15.69 -3.25
C GLU A 56 -7.83 -17.02 -2.67
N GLY A 57 -7.87 -17.15 -1.33
CA GLY A 57 -8.36 -18.36 -0.67
C GLY A 57 -9.81 -18.68 -1.04
N PHE A 58 -10.68 -17.67 -1.10
CA PHE A 58 -12.06 -17.82 -1.55
C PHE A 58 -12.13 -18.36 -2.99
N ALA A 59 -11.37 -17.77 -3.91
CA ALA A 59 -11.34 -18.20 -5.31
C ALA A 59 -10.82 -19.63 -5.48
N LEU A 60 -9.74 -19.99 -4.78
CA LEU A 60 -9.16 -21.34 -4.79
C LEU A 60 -10.11 -22.39 -4.22
N MET A 61 -10.81 -22.07 -3.12
CA MET A 61 -11.80 -22.96 -2.53
C MET A 61 -12.92 -23.28 -3.54
N TRP A 62 -13.49 -22.25 -4.17
CA TRP A 62 -14.54 -22.44 -5.17
C TRP A 62 -14.02 -23.18 -6.41
N ASP A 63 -12.81 -22.89 -6.88
CA ASP A 63 -12.18 -23.63 -7.98
C ASP A 63 -12.12 -25.14 -7.69
N ALA A 64 -11.70 -25.52 -6.48
CA ALA A 64 -11.63 -26.92 -6.05
C ALA A 64 -13.03 -27.58 -6.00
N ILE A 65 -14.03 -26.86 -5.49
CA ILE A 65 -15.42 -27.35 -5.42
C ILE A 65 -15.98 -27.61 -6.82
N TYR A 66 -15.82 -26.68 -7.75
CA TYR A 66 -16.30 -26.84 -9.14
C TYR A 66 -15.61 -28.00 -9.86
N LYS A 67 -14.30 -28.18 -9.64
CA LYS A 67 -13.54 -29.32 -10.18
C LYS A 67 -14.07 -30.66 -9.68
N GLN A 68 -14.49 -30.76 -8.41
CA GLN A 68 -15.07 -31.99 -7.86
C GLN A 68 -16.48 -32.27 -8.37
N GLN A 69 -17.34 -31.25 -8.53
CA GLN A 69 -18.75 -31.44 -8.89
C GLN A 69 -18.98 -31.86 -10.36
N SER A 70 -17.94 -31.90 -11.20
CA SER A 70 -18.04 -32.24 -12.64
C SER A 70 -19.08 -31.40 -13.42
N ARG A 71 -19.50 -30.26 -12.85
CA ARG A 71 -20.36 -29.26 -13.47
C ARG A 71 -19.52 -28.04 -13.79
N PRO A 72 -19.06 -27.87 -15.04
CA PRO A 72 -18.34 -26.67 -15.42
C PRO A 72 -19.35 -25.53 -15.57
N ASP A 73 -19.59 -24.75 -14.52
CA ASP A 73 -20.10 -23.40 -14.72
C ASP A 73 -18.95 -22.57 -15.32
N SER A 74 -18.96 -22.47 -16.65
CA SER A 74 -17.94 -21.77 -17.41
C SER A 74 -17.83 -20.31 -17.00
N ARG A 75 -18.92 -19.69 -16.52
CA ARG A 75 -18.93 -18.29 -16.09
C ARG A 75 -18.22 -18.12 -14.75
N ALA A 76 -18.59 -18.92 -13.75
CA ALA A 76 -17.94 -18.87 -12.43
C ALA A 76 -16.44 -19.19 -12.54
N LEU A 77 -16.07 -20.23 -13.30
CA LEU A 77 -14.68 -20.61 -13.53
C LEU A 77 -13.86 -19.50 -14.24
N ASN A 78 -14.46 -18.79 -15.20
CA ASN A 78 -13.80 -17.65 -15.84
C ASN A 78 -13.57 -16.50 -14.85
N HIS A 79 -14.55 -16.20 -13.99
CA HIS A 79 -14.40 -15.19 -12.95
C HIS A 79 -13.31 -15.56 -11.93
N ILE A 80 -13.25 -16.82 -11.52
CA ILE A 80 -12.21 -17.35 -10.61
C ILE A 80 -10.82 -17.18 -11.23
N LYS A 81 -10.61 -17.65 -12.46
CA LYS A 81 -9.31 -17.56 -13.14
C LYS A 81 -8.84 -16.11 -13.29
N HIS A 82 -9.74 -15.22 -13.69
CA HIS A 82 -9.43 -13.79 -13.84
C HIS A 82 -9.07 -13.15 -12.49
N LEU A 83 -9.82 -13.48 -11.43
CA LEU A 83 -9.52 -12.95 -10.10
C LEU A 83 -8.13 -13.39 -9.63
N LEU A 84 -7.79 -14.67 -9.78
CA LEU A 84 -6.47 -15.21 -9.43
C LEU A 84 -5.35 -14.58 -10.28
N ASP A 85 -5.57 -14.37 -11.57
CA ASP A 85 -4.61 -13.71 -12.46
C ASP A 85 -4.31 -12.28 -12.00
N LEU A 86 -5.33 -11.48 -11.69
CA LEU A 86 -5.14 -10.13 -11.17
C LEU A 86 -4.41 -10.11 -9.82
N ILE A 87 -4.72 -11.04 -8.92
CA ILE A 87 -4.03 -11.16 -7.63
C ILE A 87 -2.55 -11.51 -7.84
N SER A 88 -2.23 -12.36 -8.81
CA SER A 88 -0.85 -12.75 -9.12
C SER A 88 0.02 -11.59 -9.63
N GLN A 89 -0.60 -10.57 -10.23
CA GLN A 89 0.06 -9.34 -10.69
C GLN A 89 0.36 -8.36 -9.55
N PHE A 90 -0.19 -8.57 -8.35
CA PHE A 90 0.02 -7.68 -7.21
C PHE A 90 1.44 -7.82 -6.65
N PRO A 91 2.19 -6.72 -6.43
CA PRO A 91 3.60 -6.78 -6.08
C PRO A 91 3.82 -7.39 -4.70
N ARG A 92 4.68 -8.42 -4.64
CA ARG A 92 5.10 -9.07 -3.39
C ARG A 92 6.28 -8.39 -2.70
N VAL A 93 6.96 -7.50 -3.43
CA VAL A 93 8.09 -6.72 -2.94
C VAL A 93 7.75 -5.26 -3.18
N ASN A 94 8.06 -4.39 -2.21
CA ASN A 94 7.83 -2.97 -2.34
C ASN A 94 8.66 -2.42 -3.51
N PRO A 95 8.03 -1.90 -4.59
CA PRO A 95 8.78 -1.32 -5.71
C PRO A 95 9.58 -0.14 -5.20
N SER A 96 10.89 -0.16 -5.43
CA SER A 96 11.78 0.90 -4.97
C SER A 96 11.67 2.11 -5.91
N ALA A 97 12.00 3.31 -5.41
CA ALA A 97 12.01 4.52 -6.25
C ALA A 97 13.00 4.44 -7.44
N SER A 98 13.94 3.49 -7.41
CA SER A 98 14.87 3.19 -8.50
C SER A 98 14.28 2.28 -9.59
N ASP A 99 13.13 1.63 -9.33
CA ASP A 99 12.46 0.75 -10.30
C ASP A 99 11.54 1.57 -11.21
N THR A 100 12.13 2.34 -12.12
CA THR A 100 11.44 3.13 -13.15
C THR A 100 10.64 2.30 -14.16
N SER A 101 10.68 0.97 -14.08
CA SER A 101 10.00 0.04 -15.00
C SER A 101 8.58 -0.35 -14.60
N SER A 102 8.12 0.01 -13.40
CA SER A 102 6.78 -0.35 -12.92
C SER A 102 5.94 0.88 -12.66
N ASP A 103 5.31 1.41 -13.71
CA ASP A 103 4.16 2.34 -13.63
C ASP A 103 2.90 1.57 -13.15
N LEU A 104 3.08 0.74 -12.11
CA LEU A 104 2.05 -0.12 -11.56
C LEU A 104 1.20 0.72 -10.60
N ASP A 105 0.04 1.14 -11.10
CA ASP A 105 -1.00 1.80 -10.30
C ASP A 105 -1.64 0.77 -9.35
N ILE A 106 -1.00 0.58 -8.19
CA ILE A 106 -1.43 -0.31 -7.10
C ILE A 106 -2.89 -0.02 -6.70
N PRO A 107 -3.32 1.24 -6.45
CA PRO A 107 -4.71 1.54 -6.14
C PRO A 107 -5.71 1.13 -7.23
N LYS A 108 -5.36 1.27 -8.51
CA LYS A 108 -6.20 0.83 -9.63
C LYS A 108 -6.29 -0.69 -9.70
N LEU A 109 -5.17 -1.40 -9.60
CA LEU A 109 -5.17 -2.87 -9.58
C LEU A 109 -6.01 -3.40 -8.42
N PHE A 110 -5.85 -2.84 -7.23
CA PHE A 110 -6.60 -3.23 -6.04
C PHE A 110 -8.12 -3.02 -6.21
N ARG A 111 -8.53 -1.88 -6.78
CA ARG A 111 -9.95 -1.63 -7.12
C ARG A 111 -10.50 -2.63 -8.14
N GLN A 112 -9.70 -3.00 -9.14
CA GLN A 112 -10.07 -4.01 -10.13
C GLN A 112 -10.29 -5.38 -9.47
N ILE A 113 -9.38 -5.80 -8.59
CA ILE A 113 -9.51 -7.06 -7.83
C ILE A 113 -10.79 -7.06 -7.01
N ARG A 114 -11.07 -6.01 -6.23
CA ARG A 114 -12.32 -5.86 -5.45
C ARG A 114 -13.58 -5.96 -6.33
N SER A 115 -13.55 -5.34 -7.51
CA SER A 115 -14.67 -5.42 -8.47
C SER A 115 -14.87 -6.85 -9.00
N ARG A 116 -13.78 -7.54 -9.34
CA ARG A 116 -13.82 -8.94 -9.80
C ARG A 116 -14.30 -9.90 -8.72
N TYR A 117 -13.85 -9.71 -7.48
CA TYR A 117 -14.36 -10.47 -6.33
C TYR A 117 -15.88 -10.32 -6.18
N LYS A 118 -16.40 -9.08 -6.21
CA LYS A 118 -17.85 -8.82 -6.14
C LYS A 118 -18.62 -9.49 -7.28
N ALA A 119 -18.07 -9.47 -8.50
CA ALA A 119 -18.67 -10.14 -9.66
C ALA A 119 -18.69 -11.67 -9.50
N LEU A 120 -17.63 -12.25 -8.94
CA LEU A 120 -17.58 -13.67 -8.60
C LEU A 120 -18.64 -14.01 -7.54
N CYS A 121 -18.72 -13.26 -6.44
CA CYS A 121 -19.74 -13.44 -5.40
C CYS A 121 -21.17 -13.39 -5.97
N ALA A 122 -21.46 -12.44 -6.85
CA ALA A 122 -22.76 -12.34 -7.51
C ALA A 122 -23.07 -13.57 -8.38
N THR A 123 -22.06 -14.12 -9.08
CA THR A 123 -22.22 -15.34 -9.89
C THR A 123 -22.46 -16.57 -9.02
N LEU A 124 -21.81 -16.64 -7.86
CA LEU A 124 -21.94 -17.74 -6.90
C LEU A 124 -23.20 -17.63 -6.00
N GLY A 125 -23.91 -16.51 -6.05
CA GLY A 125 -25.04 -16.23 -5.14
C GLY A 125 -24.61 -16.01 -3.68
N VAL A 126 -23.35 -15.69 -3.43
CA VAL A 126 -22.78 -15.47 -2.09
C VAL A 126 -22.71 -13.97 -1.82
N ARG A 127 -23.03 -13.55 -0.58
CA ARG A 127 -22.86 -12.15 -0.18
C ARG A 127 -21.36 -11.84 -0.02
N PRO A 128 -20.83 -10.78 -0.67
CA PRO A 128 -19.44 -10.37 -0.49
C PRO A 128 -19.18 -10.02 0.98
N SER A 129 -18.10 -10.57 1.56
CA SER A 129 -17.60 -10.13 2.85
C SER A 129 -16.54 -9.07 2.61
N LEU A 130 -16.70 -7.90 3.21
CA LEU A 130 -15.68 -6.87 3.25
C LEU A 130 -14.91 -7.09 4.57
N ARG A 131 -13.84 -7.87 4.53
CA ARG A 131 -12.86 -7.85 5.62
C ARG A 131 -11.98 -6.64 5.40
N ALA A 132 -12.36 -5.52 6.00
CA ALA A 132 -11.44 -4.46 6.35
C ALA A 132 -11.46 -4.43 7.88
N SER A 133 -10.37 -4.88 8.49
CA SER A 133 -10.14 -4.66 9.92
C SER A 133 -9.82 -3.20 10.18
#